data_AF-A0A5C7P5R0-F1
#
_entry.id   AF-A0A5C7P5R0-F1
#
_cell.length_a   1.000
_cell.length_b   1.000
_cell.length_c   1.000
_cell.angle_alpha   90.00
_cell.angle_beta   90.00
_cell.angle_gamma   90.00
#
_symmetry.space_group_name_H-M   'P 1'
#
loop_
_entity.id
_entity.type
_entity.pdbx_description
1 polymer ?
#
loop_
_entity_poly.entity_id
_entity_poly.type
_entity_poly.pdbx_seq_one_letter_code
_entity_poly.pdbx_strand_id
1 'polypeptide(L)' 'MHLLQAGVDISVIALWLGHESPTTTHQYVEADLAMKEQALGRLQEPDAAIRRYKAPDSLVQFLKTL' A
#
# COMPACT_ATOMS: atom_id res chain seq x y z
N MET A 1 -3.87 -13.26 -3.90
CA MET A 1 -4.93 -14.15 -3.35
C MET A 1 -5.99 -14.32 -4.43
N HIS A 2 -6.22 -15.53 -4.96
CA HIS A 2 -7.00 -15.71 -6.20
C HIS A 2 -8.46 -15.22 -6.15
N LEU A 3 -9.12 -15.27 -4.97
CA LEU A 3 -10.48 -14.75 -4.81
C LEU A 3 -10.54 -13.23 -4.96
N LEU A 4 -9.57 -12.51 -4.39
CA LEU A 4 -9.47 -11.05 -4.50
C LEU A 4 -9.18 -10.64 -5.95
N GLN A 5 -8.30 -11.38 -6.64
CA GLN A 5 -7.99 -11.16 -8.07
C GLN A 5 -9.20 -11.42 -8.97
N ALA A 6 -10.07 -12.36 -8.60
CA ALA A 6 -11.33 -12.63 -9.29
C ALA A 6 -12.43 -11.58 -8.99
N GLY A 7 -12.12 -10.55 -8.20
CA GLY A 7 -13.04 -9.44 -7.90
C GLY A 7 -13.99 -9.71 -6.73
N VAL A 8 -13.73 -10.74 -5.91
CA VAL A 8 -14.52 -10.98 -4.69
C VAL A 8 -14.13 -9.95 -3.63
N ASP A 9 -15.14 -9.28 -3.06
CA ASP A 9 -14.94 -8.27 -2.02
C ASP A 9 -14.21 -8.84 -0.78
N ILE A 10 -13.30 -8.07 -0.20
CA ILE A 10 -12.50 -8.49 0.96
C ILE A 10 -13.37 -8.85 2.17
N SER A 11 -14.52 -8.20 2.33
CA SER A 11 -15.46 -8.47 3.43
C SER A 11 -16.14 -9.83 3.25
N VAL A 12 -16.38 -10.26 2.01
CA VAL A 12 -16.92 -11.59 1.68
C VAL A 12 -15.87 -12.67 1.95
N ILE A 13 -14.61 -12.40 1.60
CA ILE A 13 -13.50 -13.31 1.91
C ILE A 13 -13.33 -13.44 3.42
N ALA A 14 -13.38 -12.33 4.16
CA ALA A 14 -13.31 -12.33 5.62
C ALA A 14 -14.44 -13.17 6.24
N LEU A 15 -15.67 -13.01 5.74
CA LEU A 15 -16.82 -13.78 6.17
C LEU A 15 -16.66 -15.29 5.93
N TRP A 16 -16.17 -15.70 4.75
CA TRP A 16 -15.91 -17.12 4.45
C TRP A 16 -14.80 -17.74 5.30
N LEU A 17 -13.83 -16.93 5.74
CA LEU A 17 -12.77 -17.35 6.64
C LEU A 17 -13.19 -17.32 8.12
N GLY A 18 -14.43 -16.89 8.43
CA GLY A 18 -14.96 -16.80 9.79
C GLY A 18 -14.37 -15.63 10.59
N HIS A 19 -13.82 -14.63 9.92
CA HIS A 19 -13.30 -13.44 10.58
C HIS A 19 -14.44 -12.45 10.87
N GLU A 20 -14.55 -12.02 12.14
CA GLU A 20 -15.49 -10.99 12.59
C GLU A 20 -15.23 -9.63 11.92
N SER A 21 -13.98 -9.37 11.55
CA SER A 21 -13.54 -8.12 10.94
C SER A 21 -12.63 -8.37 9.73
N PRO A 22 -12.74 -7.56 8.66
CA PRO A 22 -11.83 -7.64 7.51
C PRO A 22 -10.39 -7.21 7.87
N THR A 23 -10.16 -6.58 9.03
CA THR A 23 -8.81 -6.17 9.46
C THR A 23 -7.83 -7.34 9.57
N THR A 24 -8.27 -8.53 9.97
CA THR A 24 -7.42 -9.73 10.02
C THR A 24 -7.19 -10.36 8.63
N THR A 25 -7.96 -9.94 7.62
CA THR A 25 -7.85 -10.39 6.23
C THR A 25 -7.07 -9.38 5.37
N HIS A 26 -6.80 -8.18 5.88
CA HIS A 26 -6.13 -7.10 5.17
C HIS A 26 -4.71 -7.46 4.71
N GLN A 27 -4.02 -8.33 5.46
CA GLN A 27 -2.70 -8.86 5.09
C GLN A 27 -2.69 -9.52 3.70
N TYR A 28 -3.82 -10.07 3.23
CA TYR A 28 -3.90 -10.70 1.91
C TYR A 28 -4.01 -9.70 0.75
N VAL A 29 -4.45 -8.46 1.01
CA VAL A 29 -4.50 -7.37 0.02
C VAL A 29 -3.09 -6.86 -0.27
N GLU A 30 -2.26 -6.73 0.76
CA GLU A 30 -0.90 -6.21 0.63
C GLU A 30 0.04 -7.14 -0.16
N ALA A 31 -0.27 -8.44 -0.21
CA ALA A 31 0.58 -9.46 -0.84
C ALA A 31 0.35 -9.63 -2.36
N ASP A 32 -0.59 -8.93 -2.98
CA ASP A 32 -0.97 -9.16 -4.39
C ASP A 32 -0.32 -8.14 -5.35
N LEU A 33 0.78 -8.54 -6.00
CA LEU A 33 1.51 -7.69 -6.95
C LEU A 33 0.70 -7.35 -8.21
N ALA A 34 -0.07 -8.30 -8.75
CA ALA A 34 -0.88 -8.09 -9.95
C ALA A 34 -1.97 -7.03 -9.72
N MET A 35 -2.59 -7.03 -8.54
CA MET A 35 -3.56 -6.01 -8.14
C MET A 35 -2.90 -4.63 -7.97
N LYS A 36 -1.68 -4.56 -7.43
CA LYS A 36 -0.91 -3.31 -7.33
C LYS A 36 -0.57 -2.76 -8.71
N GLU A 37 -0.14 -3.61 -9.64
CA GLU A 37 0.15 -3.21 -11.03
C GLU A 37 -1.10 -2.70 -11.74
N GLN A 38 -2.24 -3.38 -11.59
CA GLN A 38 -3.51 -2.93 -12.18
C GLN A 38 -3.97 -1.60 -11.59
N ALA A 39 -3.80 -1.40 -10.27
CA ALA A 39 -4.11 -0.14 -9.62
C ALA A 39 -3.21 1.00 -10.15
N LEU A 40 -1.90 0.75 -10.27
CA LEU A 40 -0.95 1.71 -10.84
C LEU A 40 -1.30 2.06 -12.30
N GLY A 41 -1.70 1.08 -13.11
CA GLY A 41 -2.08 1.32 -14.51
C GLY A 41 -3.38 2.13 -14.70
N ARG A 42 -4.22 2.26 -13.66
CA ARG A 42 -5.43 3.09 -13.67
C ARG A 42 -5.19 4.51 -13.18
N LEU A 43 -4.05 4.77 -12.55
CA LEU A 43 -3.69 6.09 -12.03
C LEU A 43 -3.04 6.91 -13.14
N GLN A 44 -3.44 8.18 -13.25
CA GLN A 44 -2.65 9.15 -14.00
C GLN A 44 -1.44 9.54 -13.16
N GLU A 45 -0.28 9.72 -13.81
CA GLU A 45 0.88 10.27 -13.12
C GLU A 45 0.51 11.65 -12.56
N PRO A 46 0.75 11.90 -11.27
CA PRO A 46 0.49 13.21 -10.71
C PRO A 46 1.40 14.24 -11.40
N ASP A 47 0.81 15.35 -11.83
CA ASP A 47 1.54 16.54 -12.34
C ASP A 47 2.20 17.30 -11.18
N ALA A 48 2.94 16.57 -10.36
CA ALA A 48 3.66 17.06 -9.23
C ALA A 48 5.12 16.64 -9.40
N ALA A 49 6.01 17.62 -9.44
CA ALA A 49 7.44 17.34 -9.37
C ALA A 49 7.72 16.48 -8.13
N ILE A 50 8.27 15.28 -8.33
CA ILE A 50 8.70 14.41 -7.24
C ILE A 50 9.78 15.15 -6.45
N ARG A 51 9.39 15.79 -5.35
CA ARG A 51 10.34 16.47 -4.46
C ARG A 51 10.98 15.43 -3.57
N ARG A 52 12.22 15.07 -3.86
CA ARG A 52 13.05 14.36 -2.89
C ARG A 52 13.32 15.31 -1.73
N TYR A 53 13.08 14.84 -0.51
CA TYR A 53 13.43 15.58 0.70
C TYR A 53 14.92 15.92 0.68
N LYS A 54 15.25 17.20 0.89
CA LYS A 54 16.61 17.67 1.16
C LYS A 54 16.65 18.13 2.60
N ALA A 55 17.44 17.44 3.42
CA ALA A 55 17.64 17.82 4.82
C ALA A 55 18.27 19.22 4.90
N PRO A 56 17.79 20.10 5.79
CA PRO A 56 18.46 21.37 6.06
C PRO A 56 19.81 21.10 6.74
N ASP A 57 20.76 22.02 6.54
CA ASP A 57 22.12 21.87 7.06
C ASP A 57 22.17 21.66 8.57
N SER A 58 21.24 22.28 9.32
CA SER A 58 21.11 22.11 10.76
C SER A 58 20.82 20.66 11.18
N LEU A 59 19.95 19.96 10.43
CA LEU A 59 19.62 18.56 10.69
C LEU A 59 20.82 17.66 10.37
N VAL A 60 21.52 17.93 9.26
CA VAL A 60 22.71 17.16 8.87
C VAL A 60 23.84 17.36 9.90
N GLN A 61 24.03 18.57 10.40
CA GLN A 61 25.01 18.86 11.44
C GLN A 61 24.69 18.14 12.75
N PHE A 62 23.43 18.20 13.20
CA PHE A 62 22.98 17.47 14.38
C PHE A 62 23.27 15.96 14.26
N LEU A 63 22.92 15.35 13.13
CA LEU A 63 23.14 13.91 12.90
C LEU A 63 24.62 13.52 12.85
N LYS A 64 25.52 14.43 12.45
CA LYS A 64 26.97 14.19 12.49
C LYS A 64 27.57 14.22 13.90
N THR A 65 26.84 14.76 14.86
CA THR A 65 27.28 14.90 16.27
C THR A 65 26.74 13.80 17.20
N LEU A 66 25.94 12.88 16.67
CA LEU A 66 25.52 11.63 17.32
C LEU A 66 26.52 10.52 17.04
#